data_AF-A0A3M1N9H1-F1
#
_entry.id   AF-A0A3M1N9H1-F1
#
_cell.length_a   1.000
_cell.length_b   1.000
_cell.length_c   1.000
_cell.angle_alpha   90.00
_cell.angle_beta   90.00
_cell.angle_gamma   90.00
#
_symmetry.space_group_name_H-M   'P 1'
#
loop_
_entity.id
_entity.type
_entity.pdbx_description
1 polymer ?
#
loop_
_entity_poly.entity_id
_entity_poly.type
_entity_poly.pdbx_seq_one_letter_code
_entity_poly.pdbx_strand_id
1 'polypeptide(L)'
;MRYTRADCLYTAQKPWEIMPLFVIFVFGSIMLGAGAMLAPALPTHSPRIGLAAALTLAFVTAGSVFYAALFGWNTLVIDYMWFAALVGIFFTGTLSAGMFRAEAEGGTREYEGWAGPRELAFFAMVGAIFVAPILILPVPLDTDAQGFGYLALTMRESGSFTTLAPFHPEVNWLYSPAFPMLVAYLSERLNAGIHTIQFAIGAVLCLIFIWTAYDFGNELDPEMERGSRRYGVAMAFSALIGLGLFLAYMDSHFTALLGLVLALAFMTFVMRYAKEGKRADFIGAALCLGCMPLAQPDMTIVLGLGYAPFVLLVWLDGRRDWRAFLPRWLGLVIGIPLVAVLGISPWLAQIAPLLGSEIRSPFEMSLSHLLVVTVYHGGVIVI
;
A
#
# COMPACT_ATOMS: atom_id res chain seq x y z
N MET A 1 23.13 -44.41 -29.07
CA MET A 1 22.44 -43.78 -30.21
C MET A 1 21.08 -44.44 -30.40
N ARG A 2 20.00 -43.72 -30.08
CA ARG A 2 18.61 -43.82 -30.58
C ARG A 2 17.67 -43.32 -29.48
N TYR A 3 17.49 -42.00 -29.43
CA TYR A 3 16.29 -41.41 -28.86
C TYR A 3 15.21 -41.49 -29.92
N THR A 4 14.17 -42.28 -29.67
CA THR A 4 12.99 -42.35 -30.53
C THR A 4 12.10 -41.14 -30.25
N ARG A 5 11.90 -40.41 -31.33
CA ARG A 5 11.12 -39.20 -31.55
C ARG A 5 9.62 -39.53 -31.46
N ALA A 6 8.99 -39.34 -30.30
CA ALA A 6 7.54 -39.51 -30.16
C ALA A 6 6.94 -38.74 -28.96
N ASP A 7 7.29 -37.46 -28.75
CA ASP A 7 6.58 -36.57 -27.80
C ASP A 7 6.44 -35.13 -28.35
N CYS A 8 6.39 -34.98 -29.68
CA CYS A 8 5.95 -33.74 -30.31
C CYS A 8 4.43 -33.80 -30.44
N LEU A 9 3.70 -33.35 -29.42
CA LEU A 9 2.36 -32.74 -29.47
C LEU A 9 1.77 -32.60 -28.05
N TYR A 10 2.50 -31.97 -27.15
CA TYR A 10 1.88 -31.18 -26.09
C TYR A 10 2.16 -29.72 -26.41
N THR A 11 1.14 -29.00 -26.86
CA THR A 11 1.02 -27.56 -26.67
C THR A 11 0.98 -27.29 -25.17
N ALA A 12 2.12 -27.46 -24.50
CA ALA A 12 2.31 -27.02 -23.13
C ALA A 12 2.41 -25.50 -23.19
N GLN A 13 1.29 -24.84 -22.93
CA GLN A 13 1.28 -23.46 -22.46
C GLN A 13 2.34 -23.37 -21.37
N LYS A 14 3.37 -22.55 -21.57
CA LYS A 14 4.56 -22.62 -20.75
C LYS A 14 4.14 -22.29 -19.30
N PRO A 15 4.47 -23.13 -18.29
CA PRO A 15 3.97 -22.98 -16.92
C PRO A 15 4.25 -21.60 -16.30
N TRP A 16 5.22 -20.85 -16.84
CA TRP A 16 5.56 -19.50 -16.42
C TRP A 16 4.62 -18.40 -16.93
N GLU A 17 3.77 -18.62 -17.94
CA GLU A 17 2.81 -17.61 -18.43
C GLU A 17 1.57 -17.50 -17.52
N ILE A 18 1.22 -18.59 -16.82
CA ILE A 18 0.04 -18.65 -15.93
C ILE A 18 0.39 -18.16 -14.52
N MET A 19 1.64 -18.34 -14.09
CA MET A 19 2.08 -18.00 -12.73
C MET A 19 1.85 -16.52 -12.37
N PRO A 20 2.16 -15.52 -13.22
CA PRO A 20 1.87 -14.13 -12.91
C PRO A 20 0.39 -13.85 -12.68
N LEU A 21 -0.49 -14.38 -13.54
CA LEU A 21 -1.94 -14.24 -13.41
C LEU A 21 -2.46 -14.88 -12.13
N PHE A 22 -1.94 -16.06 -11.78
CA PHE A 22 -2.30 -16.74 -10.54
C PHE A 22 -1.91 -15.91 -9.31
N VAL A 23 -0.70 -15.35 -9.28
CA VAL A 23 -0.26 -14.49 -8.18
C VAL A 23 -1.12 -13.23 -8.07
N ILE A 24 -1.40 -12.57 -9.20
CA ILE A 24 -2.28 -11.39 -9.25
C ILE A 24 -3.69 -11.75 -8.75
N PHE A 25 -4.22 -12.90 -9.16
CA PHE A 25 -5.50 -13.38 -8.70
C PHE A 25 -5.49 -13.62 -7.19
N VAL A 26 -4.55 -14.40 -6.66
CA VAL A 26 -4.49 -14.70 -5.22
C VAL A 26 -4.33 -13.42 -4.41
N PHE A 27 -3.30 -12.61 -4.69
CA PHE A 27 -3.04 -11.40 -3.92
C PHE A 27 -4.13 -10.35 -4.12
N GLY A 28 -4.54 -10.10 -5.36
CA GLY A 28 -5.59 -9.14 -5.69
C GLY A 28 -6.96 -9.51 -5.12
N SER A 29 -7.36 -10.78 -5.20
CA SER A 29 -8.62 -11.25 -4.61
C SER A 29 -8.61 -11.18 -3.09
N ILE A 30 -7.49 -11.51 -2.44
CA ILE A 30 -7.38 -11.32 -0.98
C ILE A 30 -7.51 -9.83 -0.64
N MET A 31 -6.80 -8.94 -1.34
CA MET A 31 -6.79 -7.50 -0.99
C MET A 31 -8.14 -6.86 -1.25
N LEU A 32 -8.69 -7.03 -2.45
CA LEU A 32 -9.96 -6.42 -2.85
C LEU A 32 -11.15 -7.11 -2.19
N GLY A 33 -11.09 -8.43 -1.98
CA GLY A 33 -12.10 -9.17 -1.24
C GLY A 33 -12.17 -8.74 0.23
N ALA A 34 -11.01 -8.66 0.90
CA ALA A 34 -10.91 -8.13 2.26
C ALA A 34 -11.39 -6.66 2.33
N GLY A 35 -10.99 -5.84 1.36
CA GLY A 35 -11.47 -4.46 1.23
C GLY A 35 -13.00 -4.37 1.08
N ALA A 36 -13.59 -5.18 0.22
CA ALA A 36 -15.04 -5.21 0.02
C ALA A 36 -15.80 -5.66 1.26
N MET A 37 -15.26 -6.65 1.99
CA MET A 37 -15.87 -7.14 3.22
C MET A 37 -15.72 -6.17 4.39
N LEU A 38 -14.59 -5.45 4.49
CA LEU A 38 -14.33 -4.48 5.56
C LEU A 38 -14.98 -3.11 5.30
N ALA A 39 -15.19 -2.73 4.03
CA ALA A 39 -15.72 -1.43 3.64
C ALA A 39 -17.02 -1.00 4.35
N PRO A 40 -18.02 -1.89 4.60
CA PRO A 40 -19.23 -1.54 5.35
C PRO A 40 -18.99 -1.22 6.84
N ALA A 41 -17.91 -1.76 7.43
CA ALA A 41 -17.57 -1.51 8.83
C ALA A 41 -16.79 -0.20 9.02
N LEU A 42 -16.21 0.36 7.97
CA LEU A 42 -15.60 1.68 8.05
C LEU A 42 -16.70 2.73 8.27
N PRO A 43 -16.46 3.76 9.11
CA PRO A 43 -17.48 4.73 9.42
C PRO A 43 -17.58 5.83 8.34
N THR A 44 -17.59 5.41 7.08
CA THR A 44 -17.75 6.24 5.88
C THR A 44 -19.23 6.43 5.55
N HIS A 45 -19.53 7.38 4.66
CA HIS A 45 -20.88 7.62 4.17
C HIS A 45 -21.39 6.48 3.29
N SER A 46 -20.51 5.87 2.49
CA SER A 46 -20.79 4.67 1.72
C SER A 46 -19.55 3.75 1.68
N PRO A 47 -19.67 2.50 1.24
CA PRO A 47 -18.54 1.55 1.23
C PRO A 47 -17.32 2.08 0.45
N ARG A 48 -16.13 2.01 1.06
CA ARG A 48 -14.84 2.43 0.49
C ARG A 48 -13.89 1.23 0.37
N ILE A 49 -13.97 0.54 -0.77
CA ILE A 49 -13.27 -0.75 -1.00
C ILE A 49 -11.75 -0.54 -1.07
N GLY A 50 -11.30 0.46 -1.82
CA GLY A 50 -9.88 0.79 -1.96
C GLY A 50 -9.27 1.21 -0.62
N LEU A 51 -9.94 2.08 0.12
CA LEU A 51 -9.50 2.51 1.45
C LEU A 51 -9.40 1.33 2.43
N ALA A 52 -10.40 0.45 2.44
CA ALA A 52 -10.42 -0.75 3.28
C ALA A 52 -9.35 -1.78 2.88
N ALA A 53 -9.09 -1.94 1.57
CA ALA A 53 -8.01 -2.78 1.06
C ALA A 53 -6.64 -2.23 1.48
N ALA A 54 -6.43 -0.91 1.37
CA ALA A 54 -5.21 -0.24 1.82
C ALA A 54 -5.00 -0.37 3.34
N LEU A 55 -6.07 -0.25 4.13
CA LEU A 55 -6.03 -0.46 5.59
C LEU A 55 -5.66 -1.92 5.92
N THR A 56 -6.25 -2.89 5.22
CA THR A 56 -5.94 -4.32 5.39
C THR A 56 -4.47 -4.58 5.06
N LEU A 57 -3.99 -4.02 3.96
CA LEU A 57 -2.59 -4.12 3.54
C LEU A 57 -1.66 -3.51 4.60
N ALA A 58 -2.00 -2.33 5.14
CA ALA A 58 -1.24 -1.69 6.22
C ALA A 58 -1.19 -2.57 7.48
N PHE A 59 -2.33 -3.15 7.88
CA PHE A 59 -2.42 -4.03 9.04
C PHE A 59 -1.53 -5.25 8.92
N VAL A 60 -1.67 -5.98 7.81
CA VAL A 60 -0.91 -7.22 7.62
C VAL A 60 0.58 -6.92 7.46
N THR A 61 0.92 -5.85 6.74
CA THR A 61 2.31 -5.49 6.49
C THR A 61 3.00 -5.01 7.76
N ALA A 62 2.46 -3.98 8.43
CA ALA A 62 3.07 -3.44 9.64
C ALA A 62 3.07 -4.46 10.77
N GLY A 63 1.98 -5.23 10.91
CA GLY A 63 1.89 -6.27 11.92
C GLY A 63 2.89 -7.42 11.69
N SER A 64 3.11 -7.83 10.44
CA SER A 64 4.10 -8.88 10.13
C SER A 64 5.53 -8.42 10.43
N VAL A 65 5.87 -7.18 10.05
CA VAL A 65 7.17 -6.59 10.40
C VAL A 65 7.32 -6.43 11.91
N PHE A 66 6.29 -5.96 12.60
CA PHE A 66 6.29 -5.80 14.06
C PHE A 66 6.56 -7.14 14.76
N TYR A 67 5.84 -8.19 14.36
CA TYR A 67 6.03 -9.54 14.89
C TYR A 67 7.45 -10.04 14.61
N ALA A 68 7.87 -10.00 13.34
CA ALA A 68 9.17 -10.50 12.93
C ALA A 68 10.33 -9.74 13.59
N ALA A 69 10.16 -8.45 13.87
CA ALA A 69 11.13 -7.65 14.60
C ALA A 69 11.26 -8.03 16.09
N LEU A 70 10.21 -8.56 16.71
CA LEU A 70 10.24 -8.99 18.11
C LEU A 70 10.67 -10.45 18.28
N PHE A 71 10.20 -11.32 17.39
CA PHE A 71 10.24 -12.78 17.59
C PHE A 71 10.98 -13.53 16.48
N GLY A 72 11.49 -12.81 15.48
CA GLY A 72 12.11 -13.38 14.29
C GLY A 72 11.11 -13.75 13.19
N TRP A 73 11.64 -13.92 11.99
CA TRP A 73 10.87 -14.28 10.81
C TRP A 73 10.29 -15.69 10.90
N ASN A 74 8.97 -15.80 10.72
CA ASN A 74 8.29 -17.09 10.66
C ASN A 74 7.04 -16.98 9.76
N THR A 75 7.06 -17.69 8.63
CA THR A 75 5.97 -17.63 7.64
C THR A 75 4.65 -18.20 8.17
N LEU A 76 4.67 -19.15 9.10
CA LEU A 76 3.46 -19.69 9.72
C LEU A 76 2.71 -18.61 10.53
N VAL A 77 3.46 -17.74 11.22
CA VAL A 77 2.83 -16.66 12.00
C VAL A 77 2.25 -15.61 11.08
N ILE A 78 2.90 -15.34 9.94
CA ILE A 78 2.36 -14.43 8.93
C ILE A 78 1.08 -15.01 8.32
N ASP A 79 1.01 -16.33 8.09
CA ASP A 79 -0.25 -16.99 7.72
C ASP A 79 -1.34 -16.75 8.78
N TYR A 80 -0.99 -16.86 10.07
CA TYR A 80 -1.93 -16.55 11.15
C TYR A 80 -2.34 -15.08 11.20
N MET A 81 -1.47 -14.15 10.80
CA MET A 81 -1.82 -12.74 10.67
C MET A 81 -2.79 -12.50 9.51
N TRP A 82 -2.54 -13.11 8.36
CA TRP A 82 -3.48 -13.12 7.23
C TRP A 82 -4.83 -13.72 7.64
N PHE A 83 -4.80 -14.86 8.34
CA PHE A 83 -5.99 -15.52 8.83
C PHE A 83 -6.75 -14.65 9.84
N ALA A 84 -6.06 -14.08 10.83
CA ALA A 84 -6.66 -13.19 11.82
C ALA A 84 -7.24 -11.93 11.17
N ALA A 85 -6.57 -11.36 10.16
CA ALA A 85 -7.08 -10.24 9.39
C ALA A 85 -8.38 -10.63 8.66
N LEU A 86 -8.37 -11.73 7.90
CA LEU A 86 -9.54 -12.19 7.14
C LEU A 86 -10.72 -12.58 8.04
N VAL A 87 -10.46 -13.29 9.13
CA VAL A 87 -11.49 -13.68 10.11
C VAL A 87 -12.03 -12.46 10.85
N GLY A 88 -11.15 -11.56 11.29
CA GLY A 88 -11.54 -10.30 11.92
C GLY A 88 -12.38 -9.43 10.98
N ILE A 89 -12.00 -9.35 9.71
CA ILE A 89 -12.76 -8.65 8.66
C ILE A 89 -14.11 -9.31 8.42
N PHE A 90 -14.18 -10.64 8.38
CA PHE A 90 -15.45 -11.35 8.26
C PHE A 90 -16.36 -11.03 9.46
N PHE A 91 -15.90 -11.20 10.70
CA PHE A 91 -16.73 -10.92 11.87
C PHE A 91 -17.13 -9.44 11.99
N THR A 92 -16.21 -8.51 11.71
CA THR A 92 -16.46 -7.07 11.86
C THR A 92 -17.29 -6.51 10.71
N GLY A 93 -16.95 -6.90 9.48
CA GLY A 93 -17.52 -6.42 8.23
C GLY A 93 -18.89 -7.01 7.90
N THR A 94 -19.04 -8.34 7.99
CA THR A 94 -20.24 -9.04 7.52
C THR A 94 -21.24 -9.37 8.62
N LEU A 95 -20.79 -9.64 9.85
CA LEU A 95 -21.66 -10.16 10.92
C LEU A 95 -22.06 -9.15 12.00
N SER A 96 -21.29 -8.09 12.23
CA SER A 96 -21.52 -7.19 13.38
C SER A 96 -21.73 -5.73 12.95
N ALA A 97 -20.69 -5.02 12.51
CA ALA A 97 -20.81 -3.57 12.31
C ALA A 97 -21.72 -3.18 11.13
N GLY A 98 -21.67 -3.92 10.02
CA GLY A 98 -22.57 -3.71 8.88
C GLY A 98 -24.03 -3.95 9.25
N MET A 99 -24.32 -5.12 9.84
CA MET A 99 -25.67 -5.49 10.26
C MET A 99 -26.24 -4.57 11.35
N PHE A 100 -25.49 -4.27 12.42
CA PHE A 100 -25.96 -3.38 13.48
C PHE A 100 -26.18 -1.94 13.01
N ARG A 101 -25.38 -1.46 12.05
CA ARG A 101 -25.59 -0.12 11.46
C ARG A 101 -26.82 -0.09 10.56
N ALA A 102 -27.04 -1.15 9.77
CA ALA A 102 -28.26 -1.32 8.97
C ALA A 102 -29.53 -1.44 9.84
N GLU A 103 -29.42 -2.07 11.01
CA GLU A 103 -30.50 -2.21 11.99
C GLU A 103 -30.77 -0.91 12.77
N ALA A 104 -29.72 -0.23 13.24
CA ALA A 104 -29.83 1.03 14.00
C ALA A 104 -30.44 2.18 13.18
N GLU A 105 -30.31 2.13 11.85
CA GLU A 105 -30.92 3.10 10.93
C GLU A 105 -32.33 2.69 10.44
N GLY A 106 -32.94 1.61 10.99
CA GLY A 106 -34.35 1.29 10.77
C GLY A 106 -34.68 0.17 9.77
N GLY A 107 -33.68 -0.62 9.35
CA GLY A 107 -33.88 -1.84 8.54
C GLY A 107 -33.76 -1.65 7.03
N THR A 108 -33.02 -2.59 6.40
CA THR A 108 -32.74 -2.75 4.96
C THR A 108 -32.73 -1.48 4.12
N ARG A 109 -31.83 -0.55 4.43
CA ARG A 109 -31.34 0.34 3.38
C ARG A 109 -30.64 -0.55 2.34
N GLU A 110 -31.07 -0.48 1.08
CA GLU A 110 -30.13 -0.80 0.00
C GLU A 110 -28.88 0.03 0.29
N TYR A 111 -27.71 -0.60 0.44
CA TYR A 111 -26.47 0.14 0.65
C TYR A 111 -26.20 0.95 -0.63
N GLU A 112 -26.79 2.12 -0.74
CA GLU A 112 -26.52 3.05 -1.82
C GLU A 112 -25.06 3.52 -1.69
N GLY A 113 -24.32 3.50 -2.80
CA GLY A 113 -22.93 3.96 -2.82
C GLY A 113 -21.85 2.92 -3.13
N TRP A 114 -22.19 1.65 -3.34
CA TRP A 114 -21.25 0.68 -3.95
C TRP A 114 -20.86 1.10 -5.36
N ALA A 115 -19.61 0.87 -5.76
CA ALA A 115 -19.15 1.06 -7.14
C ALA A 115 -20.15 0.40 -8.11
N GLY A 116 -20.71 1.20 -9.02
CA GLY A 116 -21.71 0.72 -9.96
C GLY A 116 -21.07 -0.09 -11.08
N PRO A 117 -21.88 -0.68 -11.99
CA PRO A 117 -21.34 -1.48 -13.09
C PRO A 117 -20.34 -0.74 -13.98
N ARG A 118 -20.51 0.58 -14.16
CA ARG A 118 -19.60 1.42 -14.95
C ARG A 118 -18.26 1.61 -14.25
N GLU A 119 -18.27 1.86 -12.95
CA GLU A 119 -17.06 1.98 -12.15
C GLU A 119 -16.33 0.64 -12.03
N LEU A 120 -17.06 -0.47 -11.88
CA LEU A 120 -16.46 -1.81 -11.89
C LEU A 120 -15.83 -2.13 -13.25
N ALA A 121 -16.48 -1.78 -14.36
CA ALA A 121 -15.90 -1.91 -15.69
C ALA A 121 -14.63 -1.05 -15.86
N PHE A 122 -14.64 0.17 -15.31
CA PHE A 122 -13.45 1.03 -15.26
C PHE A 122 -12.31 0.38 -14.48
N PHE A 123 -12.56 -0.15 -13.27
CA PHE A 123 -11.52 -0.83 -12.49
C PHE A 123 -11.03 -2.14 -13.14
N ALA A 124 -11.90 -2.86 -13.85
CA ALA A 124 -11.50 -4.01 -14.65
C ALA A 124 -10.55 -3.60 -15.80
N MET A 125 -10.84 -2.49 -16.48
CA MET A 125 -9.96 -1.92 -17.49
C MET A 125 -8.61 -1.48 -16.89
N VAL A 126 -8.63 -0.80 -15.73
CA VAL A 126 -7.41 -0.44 -14.99
C VAL A 126 -6.58 -1.68 -14.68
N GLY A 127 -7.21 -2.73 -14.16
CA GLY A 127 -6.56 -4.02 -13.92
C GLY A 127 -5.89 -4.56 -15.17
N ALA A 128 -6.59 -4.57 -16.31
CA ALA A 128 -6.02 -5.02 -17.58
C ALA A 128 -4.78 -4.20 -18.02
N ILE A 129 -4.79 -2.88 -17.82
CA ILE A 129 -3.66 -1.99 -18.15
C ILE A 129 -2.41 -2.37 -17.34
N PHE A 130 -2.55 -2.62 -16.04
CA PHE A 130 -1.40 -2.95 -15.18
C PHE A 130 -0.98 -4.42 -15.25
N VAL A 131 -1.91 -5.32 -15.63
CA VAL A 131 -1.60 -6.72 -15.91
C VAL A 131 -0.86 -6.87 -17.24
N ALA A 132 -1.15 -6.06 -18.27
CA ALA A 132 -0.56 -6.26 -19.59
C ALA A 132 0.98 -6.28 -19.61
N PRO A 133 1.71 -5.38 -18.91
CA PRO A 133 3.17 -5.42 -18.86
C PRO A 133 3.75 -6.73 -18.32
N ILE A 134 3.14 -7.34 -17.30
CA ILE A 134 3.66 -8.60 -16.72
C ILE A 134 3.50 -9.80 -17.66
N LEU A 135 2.56 -9.72 -18.61
CA LEU A 135 2.34 -10.77 -19.60
C LEU A 135 3.28 -10.64 -20.80
N ILE A 136 3.82 -9.44 -21.03
CA ILE A 136 4.69 -9.12 -22.17
C ILE A 136 6.16 -9.19 -21.75
N LEU A 137 6.48 -8.71 -20.54
CA LEU A 137 7.85 -8.57 -20.05
C LEU A 137 8.20 -9.74 -19.12
N PRO A 138 9.33 -10.44 -19.37
CA PRO A 138 9.72 -11.60 -18.55
C PRO A 138 10.21 -11.21 -17.16
N VAL A 139 10.74 -10.00 -17.01
CA VAL A 139 11.24 -9.43 -15.75
C VAL A 139 10.92 -7.92 -15.71
N PRO A 140 10.84 -7.32 -14.51
CA PRO A 140 10.80 -5.87 -14.39
C PRO A 140 12.02 -5.21 -15.06
N LEU A 141 11.84 -4.01 -15.63
CA LEU A 141 12.83 -3.41 -16.55
C LEU A 141 14.04 -2.79 -15.85
N ASP A 142 13.90 -2.37 -14.59
CA ASP A 142 14.91 -1.57 -13.90
C ASP A 142 15.74 -2.36 -12.88
N THR A 143 16.92 -1.82 -12.55
CA THR A 143 17.86 -2.39 -11.58
C THR A 143 17.32 -2.36 -10.14
N ASP A 144 16.40 -1.46 -9.80
CA ASP A 144 15.78 -1.43 -8.48
C ASP A 144 15.01 -2.72 -8.17
N ALA A 145 14.33 -3.32 -9.16
CA ALA A 145 13.70 -4.62 -8.99
C ALA A 145 14.68 -5.70 -8.58
N GLN A 146 15.90 -5.67 -9.13
CA GLN A 146 16.95 -6.64 -8.80
C GLN A 146 17.44 -6.43 -7.37
N GLY A 147 17.64 -5.17 -6.96
CA GLY A 147 17.99 -4.81 -5.59
C GLY A 147 16.94 -5.28 -4.59
N PHE A 148 15.67 -4.92 -4.79
CA PHE A 148 14.57 -5.36 -3.91
C PHE A 148 14.35 -6.87 -3.96
N GLY A 149 14.55 -7.49 -5.12
CA GLY A 149 14.44 -8.93 -5.29
C GLY A 149 15.53 -9.67 -4.53
N TYR A 150 16.74 -9.11 -4.52
CA TYR A 150 17.85 -9.64 -3.72
C TYR A 150 17.57 -9.49 -2.21
N LEU A 151 17.04 -8.35 -1.76
CA LEU A 151 16.62 -8.17 -0.36
C LEU A 151 15.49 -9.15 0.03
N ALA A 152 14.54 -9.40 -0.86
CA ALA A 152 13.48 -10.38 -0.61
C ALA A 152 14.05 -11.81 -0.53
N LEU A 153 15.04 -12.14 -1.37
CA LEU A 153 15.70 -13.44 -1.37
C LEU A 153 16.50 -13.65 -0.07
N THR A 154 17.36 -12.71 0.32
CA THR A 154 18.15 -12.80 1.56
C THR A 154 17.23 -12.92 2.76
N MET A 155 16.15 -12.13 2.80
CA MET A 155 15.15 -12.21 3.85
C MET A 155 14.44 -13.56 3.90
N ARG A 156 14.06 -14.13 2.75
CA ARG A 156 13.41 -15.45 2.70
C ARG A 156 14.33 -16.55 3.24
N GLU A 157 15.60 -16.54 2.84
CA GLU A 157 16.54 -17.61 3.19
C GLU A 157 17.12 -17.47 4.61
N SER A 158 17.24 -16.24 5.14
CA SER A 158 17.86 -16.00 6.46
C SER A 158 16.90 -15.53 7.55
N GLY A 159 15.75 -14.98 7.17
CA GLY A 159 14.83 -14.32 8.11
C GLY A 159 15.32 -12.99 8.70
N SER A 160 16.41 -12.42 8.16
CA SER A 160 17.01 -11.18 8.66
C SER A 160 16.53 -9.94 7.90
N PHE A 161 16.29 -8.86 8.63
CA PHE A 161 15.97 -7.52 8.08
C PHE A 161 17.17 -6.59 7.97
N THR A 162 18.34 -7.00 8.47
CA THR A 162 19.48 -6.10 8.67
C THR A 162 20.75 -6.58 7.99
N THR A 163 20.78 -7.83 7.52
CA THR A 163 21.97 -8.46 6.92
C THR A 163 21.65 -9.09 5.56
N LEU A 164 22.63 -9.24 4.68
CA LEU A 164 22.48 -9.97 3.40
C LEU A 164 22.74 -11.48 3.55
N ALA A 165 22.53 -12.04 4.74
CA ALA A 165 22.60 -13.47 4.98
C ALA A 165 21.58 -14.25 4.11
N PRO A 166 21.86 -15.52 3.78
CA PRO A 166 23.08 -16.27 4.08
C PRO A 166 24.24 -16.00 3.10
N PHE A 167 24.02 -15.19 2.06
CA PHE A 167 24.98 -15.01 0.97
C PHE A 167 26.15 -14.10 1.37
N HIS A 168 25.86 -12.99 2.07
CA HIS A 168 26.82 -12.02 2.57
C HIS A 168 26.48 -11.61 4.02
N PRO A 169 26.62 -12.51 5.00
CA PRO A 169 26.26 -12.23 6.40
C PRO A 169 27.08 -11.10 7.05
N GLU A 170 28.25 -10.79 6.50
CA GLU A 170 29.11 -9.69 6.90
C GLU A 170 28.58 -8.31 6.50
N VAL A 171 27.67 -8.24 5.53
CA VAL A 171 27.14 -6.98 5.01
C VAL A 171 25.82 -6.65 5.69
N ASN A 172 25.82 -5.53 6.42
CA ASN A 172 24.61 -4.93 6.94
C ASN A 172 23.97 -4.00 5.91
N TRP A 173 22.64 -3.93 5.91
CA TRP A 173 21.89 -3.00 5.08
C TRP A 173 20.80 -2.31 5.90
N LEU A 174 20.47 -1.09 5.49
CA LEU A 174 19.43 -0.28 6.09
C LEU A 174 18.43 0.11 5.01
N TYR A 175 17.30 -0.59 4.96
CA TYR A 175 16.22 -0.27 4.03
C TYR A 175 14.86 -0.72 4.58
N SER A 176 13.79 -0.22 3.96
CA SER A 176 12.40 -0.50 4.32
C SER A 176 12.03 -1.97 4.10
N PRO A 177 11.60 -2.71 5.14
CA PRO A 177 11.43 -4.17 5.05
C PRO A 177 10.09 -4.63 4.45
N ALA A 178 9.06 -3.78 4.41
CA ALA A 178 7.69 -4.20 4.12
C ALA A 178 7.52 -4.87 2.76
N PHE A 179 8.03 -4.23 1.69
CA PHE A 179 7.86 -4.77 0.35
C PHE A 179 8.72 -6.03 0.12
N PRO A 180 10.03 -6.05 0.46
CA PRO A 180 10.83 -7.28 0.42
C PRO A 180 10.21 -8.43 1.23
N MET A 181 9.63 -8.13 2.39
CA MET A 181 8.91 -9.09 3.21
C MET A 181 7.72 -9.72 2.49
N LEU A 182 6.83 -8.89 1.92
CA LEU A 182 5.65 -9.38 1.21
C LEU A 182 6.07 -10.29 0.04
N VAL A 183 7.13 -9.89 -0.67
CA VAL A 183 7.69 -10.66 -1.78
C VAL A 183 8.28 -11.99 -1.30
N ALA A 184 9.08 -11.97 -0.24
CA ALA A 184 9.67 -13.16 0.37
C ALA A 184 8.58 -14.17 0.75
N TYR A 185 7.61 -13.72 1.53
CA TYR A 185 6.47 -14.51 1.99
C TYR A 185 5.65 -15.12 0.85
N LEU A 186 5.22 -14.30 -0.13
CA LEU A 186 4.42 -14.81 -1.24
C LEU A 186 5.22 -15.72 -2.17
N SER A 187 6.52 -15.46 -2.35
CA SER A 187 7.37 -16.35 -3.15
C SER A 187 7.49 -17.74 -2.53
N GLU A 188 7.58 -17.82 -1.20
CA GLU A 188 7.63 -19.08 -0.45
C GLU A 188 6.28 -19.80 -0.50
N ARG A 189 5.18 -19.08 -0.29
CA ARG A 189 3.83 -19.68 -0.22
C ARG A 189 3.26 -20.09 -1.57
N LEU A 190 3.55 -19.33 -2.62
CA LEU A 190 3.05 -19.60 -3.97
C LEU A 190 4.06 -20.39 -4.82
N ASN A 191 5.26 -20.64 -4.31
CA ASN A 191 6.36 -21.28 -5.03
C ASN A 191 6.60 -20.63 -6.41
N ALA A 192 6.59 -19.30 -6.44
CA ALA A 192 6.73 -18.50 -7.65
C ALA A 192 8.02 -17.69 -7.62
N GLY A 193 8.52 -17.33 -8.80
CA GLY A 193 9.73 -16.52 -8.94
C GLY A 193 9.56 -15.15 -8.27
N ILE A 194 10.60 -14.68 -7.56
CA ILE A 194 10.60 -13.39 -6.86
C ILE A 194 10.26 -12.23 -7.81
N HIS A 195 10.83 -12.22 -9.02
CA HIS A 195 10.53 -11.23 -10.05
C HIS A 195 9.04 -11.24 -10.44
N THR A 196 8.42 -12.43 -10.58
CA THR A 196 6.99 -12.57 -10.86
C THR A 196 6.15 -12.01 -9.72
N ILE A 197 6.50 -12.33 -8.47
CA ILE A 197 5.81 -11.84 -7.28
C ILE A 197 5.89 -10.31 -7.20
N GLN A 198 7.09 -9.72 -7.33
CA GLN A 198 7.28 -8.27 -7.26
C GLN A 198 6.41 -7.54 -8.29
N PHE A 199 6.45 -8.02 -9.53
CA PHE A 199 5.74 -7.38 -10.63
C PHE A 199 4.21 -7.52 -10.46
N ALA A 200 3.75 -8.69 -10.00
CA ALA A 200 2.35 -8.96 -9.72
C ALA A 200 1.80 -8.11 -8.56
N ILE A 201 2.56 -7.99 -7.46
CA ILE A 201 2.21 -7.11 -6.35
C ILE A 201 2.13 -5.66 -6.85
N GLY A 202 3.12 -5.21 -7.63
CA GLY A 202 3.13 -3.86 -8.22
C GLY A 202 1.85 -3.55 -9.00
N ALA A 203 1.38 -4.47 -9.84
CA ALA A 203 0.14 -4.32 -10.61
C ALA A 203 -1.09 -4.17 -9.69
N VAL A 204 -1.17 -5.00 -8.65
CA VAL A 204 -2.25 -4.94 -7.66
C VAL A 204 -2.19 -3.64 -6.86
N LEU A 205 -1.01 -3.17 -6.47
CA LEU A 205 -0.83 -1.90 -5.77
C LEU A 205 -1.30 -0.71 -6.62
N CYS A 206 -1.03 -0.69 -7.93
CA CYS A 206 -1.55 0.34 -8.83
C CYS A 206 -3.09 0.35 -8.86
N LEU A 207 -3.71 -0.84 -8.94
CA LEU A 207 -5.17 -0.95 -8.90
C LEU A 207 -5.74 -0.47 -7.55
N ILE A 208 -5.15 -0.91 -6.44
CA ILE A 208 -5.56 -0.46 -5.09
C ILE A 208 -5.38 1.04 -4.94
N PHE A 209 -4.29 1.62 -5.45
CA PHE A 209 -4.05 3.06 -5.40
C PHE A 209 -5.14 3.84 -6.15
N ILE A 210 -5.47 3.45 -7.39
CA ILE A 210 -6.52 4.12 -8.17
C ILE A 210 -7.88 3.96 -7.51
N TRP A 211 -8.19 2.80 -6.91
CA TRP A 211 -9.42 2.61 -6.15
C TRP A 211 -9.44 3.45 -4.87
N THR A 212 -8.30 3.58 -4.18
CA THR A 212 -8.19 4.45 -3.01
C THR A 212 -8.34 5.92 -3.42
N ALA A 213 -7.86 6.32 -4.60
CA ALA A 213 -8.08 7.66 -5.16
C ALA A 213 -9.55 7.93 -5.47
N TYR A 214 -10.26 6.94 -6.02
CA TYR A 214 -11.70 6.99 -6.19
C TYR A 214 -12.42 7.21 -4.84
N ASP A 215 -12.06 6.43 -3.83
CA ASP A 215 -12.63 6.52 -2.49
C ASP A 215 -12.32 7.87 -1.83
N PHE A 216 -11.09 8.37 -1.96
CA PHE A 216 -10.70 9.69 -1.47
C PHE A 216 -11.50 10.81 -2.13
N GLY A 217 -11.64 10.78 -3.46
CA GLY A 217 -12.44 11.76 -4.19
C GLY A 217 -13.91 11.74 -3.78
N ASN A 218 -14.45 10.56 -3.49
CA ASN A 218 -15.80 10.41 -2.97
C ASN A 218 -15.96 11.01 -1.55
N GLU A 219 -14.95 10.90 -0.68
CA GLU A 219 -14.96 11.56 0.64
C GLU A 219 -14.78 13.09 0.57
N LEU A 220 -14.43 13.62 -0.60
CA LEU A 220 -14.37 15.05 -0.90
C LEU A 220 -15.63 15.59 -1.58
N ASP A 221 -16.49 14.74 -2.16
CA ASP A 221 -17.65 15.17 -2.92
C ASP A 221 -18.73 15.75 -1.98
N PRO A 222 -19.04 17.06 -2.07
CA PRO A 222 -20.05 17.68 -1.22
C PRO A 222 -21.48 17.20 -1.52
N GLU A 223 -21.72 16.63 -2.70
CA GLU A 223 -23.01 16.07 -3.11
C GLU A 223 -23.08 14.55 -2.96
N MET A 224 -22.11 13.95 -2.26
CA MET A 224 -22.07 12.50 -2.00
C MET A 224 -23.35 11.99 -1.33
N GLU A 225 -23.92 12.76 -0.39
CA GLU A 225 -25.18 12.40 0.29
C GLU A 225 -26.39 12.32 -0.67
N ARG A 226 -26.28 12.94 -1.86
CA ARG A 226 -27.28 12.87 -2.94
C ARG A 226 -26.92 11.82 -4.00
N GLY A 227 -25.90 11.01 -3.76
CA GLY A 227 -25.45 9.95 -4.67
C GLY A 227 -24.46 10.39 -5.76
N SER A 228 -23.92 11.62 -5.72
CA SER A 228 -22.86 12.03 -6.65
C SER A 228 -21.55 11.27 -6.41
N ARG A 229 -20.85 10.93 -7.49
CA ARG A 229 -19.53 10.27 -7.48
C ARG A 229 -18.53 10.96 -8.39
N ARG A 230 -18.81 12.21 -8.75
CA ARG A 230 -18.05 12.93 -9.79
C ARG A 230 -16.60 13.10 -9.38
N TYR A 231 -16.36 13.44 -8.12
CA TYR A 231 -15.01 13.68 -7.62
C TYR A 231 -14.24 12.36 -7.47
N GLY A 232 -14.90 11.27 -7.07
CA GLY A 232 -14.28 9.95 -7.07
C GLY A 232 -13.86 9.51 -8.47
N VAL A 233 -14.75 9.60 -9.46
CA VAL A 233 -14.42 9.27 -10.85
C VAL A 233 -13.30 10.16 -11.38
N ALA A 234 -13.35 11.47 -11.12
CA ALA A 234 -12.30 12.41 -11.54
C ALA A 234 -10.95 12.05 -10.92
N MET A 235 -10.89 11.78 -9.62
CA MET A 235 -9.64 11.41 -8.94
C MET A 235 -9.07 10.09 -9.45
N ALA A 236 -9.92 9.08 -9.67
CA ALA A 236 -9.49 7.80 -10.23
C ALA A 236 -8.93 7.96 -11.65
N PHE A 237 -9.60 8.75 -12.47
CA PHE A 237 -9.16 9.05 -13.83
C PHE A 237 -7.85 9.83 -13.83
N SER A 238 -7.73 10.87 -13.00
CA SER A 238 -6.49 11.64 -12.82
C SER A 238 -5.32 10.77 -12.37
N ALA A 239 -5.56 9.84 -11.44
CA ALA A 239 -4.53 8.89 -10.99
C ALA A 239 -4.08 7.95 -12.11
N LEU A 240 -4.98 7.55 -13.01
CA LEU A 240 -4.67 6.70 -14.16
C LEU A 240 -3.90 7.46 -15.26
N ILE A 241 -4.36 8.66 -15.64
CA ILE A 241 -3.78 9.42 -16.76
C ILE A 241 -2.49 10.15 -16.39
N GLY A 242 -2.19 10.33 -15.10
CA GLY A 242 -1.06 11.11 -14.61
C GLY A 242 0.33 10.61 -15.02
N LEU A 243 0.43 9.51 -15.77
CA LEU A 243 1.63 8.78 -16.23
C LEU A 243 2.60 8.34 -15.14
N GLY A 244 2.83 9.13 -14.08
CA GLY A 244 3.77 8.84 -13.01
C GLY A 244 3.50 7.51 -12.29
N LEU A 245 2.23 7.13 -12.07
CA LEU A 245 1.90 5.83 -11.48
C LEU A 245 2.33 4.66 -12.40
N PHE A 246 2.06 4.78 -13.70
CA PHE A 246 2.43 3.76 -14.68
C PHE A 246 3.95 3.70 -14.87
N LEU A 247 4.61 4.86 -14.94
CA LEU A 247 6.06 4.93 -15.06
C LEU A 247 6.75 4.36 -13.81
N ALA A 248 6.29 4.70 -12.60
CA ALA A 248 6.82 4.11 -11.37
C ALA A 248 6.66 2.58 -11.34
N TYR A 249 5.55 2.05 -11.86
CA TYR A 249 5.35 0.61 -12.00
C TYR A 249 6.30 -0.03 -13.01
N MET A 250 6.47 0.58 -14.19
CA MET A 250 7.37 0.06 -15.23
C MET A 250 8.84 0.15 -14.82
N ASP A 251 9.19 1.18 -14.06
CA ASP A 251 10.52 1.46 -13.51
C ASP A 251 10.76 0.76 -12.17
N SER A 252 9.93 -0.22 -11.82
CA SER A 252 10.14 -1.11 -10.67
C SER A 252 10.19 -0.45 -9.29
N HIS A 253 9.68 0.77 -9.15
CA HIS A 253 9.55 1.52 -7.90
C HIS A 253 8.43 0.97 -7.00
N PHE A 254 8.39 -0.36 -6.80
CA PHE A 254 7.27 -1.06 -6.16
C PHE A 254 7.14 -0.72 -4.67
N THR A 255 8.24 -0.46 -3.97
CA THR A 255 8.24 0.04 -2.59
C THR A 255 7.56 1.41 -2.50
N ALA A 256 7.82 2.30 -3.46
CA ALA A 256 7.13 3.58 -3.58
C ALA A 256 5.65 3.43 -3.95
N LEU A 257 5.27 2.44 -4.78
CA LEU A 257 3.84 2.14 -5.03
C LEU A 257 3.11 1.74 -3.74
N LEU A 258 3.74 0.91 -2.90
CA LEU A 258 3.20 0.56 -1.59
C LEU A 258 3.08 1.81 -0.70
N GLY A 259 4.12 2.65 -0.68
CA GLY A 259 4.10 3.94 -0.01
C GLY A 259 2.99 4.88 -0.50
N LEU A 260 2.72 4.92 -1.80
CA LEU A 260 1.64 5.73 -2.40
C LEU A 260 0.26 5.28 -1.93
N VAL A 261 0.00 3.97 -1.93
CA VAL A 261 -1.26 3.40 -1.40
C VAL A 261 -1.47 3.81 0.06
N LEU A 262 -0.43 3.62 0.89
CA LEU A 262 -0.47 3.93 2.31
C LEU A 262 -0.61 5.44 2.58
N ALA A 263 0.08 6.27 1.82
CA ALA A 263 0.01 7.73 1.94
C ALA A 263 -1.39 8.25 1.62
N LEU A 264 -2.01 7.76 0.55
CA LEU A 264 -3.35 8.19 0.17
C LEU A 264 -4.42 7.71 1.16
N ALA A 265 -4.28 6.46 1.65
CA ALA A 265 -5.14 5.95 2.71
C ALA A 265 -4.99 6.77 4.01
N PHE A 266 -3.76 7.08 4.41
CA PHE A 266 -3.46 7.96 5.53
C PHE A 266 -4.13 9.32 5.38
N MET A 267 -3.97 10.00 4.23
CA MET A 267 -4.58 11.30 3.98
C MET A 267 -6.11 11.24 4.06
N THR A 268 -6.70 10.14 3.56
CA THR A 268 -8.15 9.91 3.64
C THR A 268 -8.61 9.78 5.10
N PHE A 269 -7.93 8.97 5.91
CA PHE A 269 -8.26 8.79 7.33
C PHE A 269 -8.03 10.07 8.14
N VAL A 270 -6.92 10.77 7.92
CA VAL A 270 -6.60 12.04 8.57
C VAL A 270 -7.64 13.10 8.29
N MET A 271 -8.05 13.26 7.04
CA MET A 271 -9.09 14.20 6.65
C MET A 271 -10.41 13.87 7.37
N ARG A 272 -10.80 12.60 7.40
CA ARG A 272 -12.03 12.15 8.06
C ARG A 272 -11.96 12.33 9.57
N TYR A 273 -10.83 12.01 10.20
CA TYR A 273 -10.60 12.28 11.61
C TYR A 273 -10.66 13.78 11.94
N ALA A 274 -10.10 14.64 11.07
CA ALA A 274 -10.18 16.09 11.25
C ALA A 274 -11.62 16.62 11.15
N LYS A 275 -12.46 16.02 10.30
CA LYS A 275 -13.89 16.37 10.15
C LYS A 275 -14.73 15.85 11.32
N GLU A 276 -14.62 14.55 11.63
CA GLU A 276 -15.59 13.83 12.45
C GLU A 276 -15.05 13.40 13.82
N GLY A 277 -13.73 13.30 13.98
CA GLY A 277 -13.09 12.89 15.23
C GLY A 277 -13.29 11.42 15.62
N LYS A 278 -13.64 10.55 14.66
CA LYS A 278 -13.92 9.13 14.92
C LYS A 278 -12.64 8.34 15.22
N ARG A 279 -12.68 7.48 16.25
CA ARG A 279 -11.52 6.68 16.68
C ARG A 279 -11.01 5.71 15.62
N ALA A 280 -11.90 5.15 14.80
CA ALA A 280 -11.50 4.25 13.72
C ALA A 280 -10.59 4.96 12.70
N ASP A 281 -10.89 6.22 12.38
CA ASP A 281 -10.08 7.00 11.45
C ASP A 281 -8.73 7.39 12.08
N PHE A 282 -8.70 7.66 13.39
CA PHE A 282 -7.44 7.85 14.12
C PHE A 282 -6.55 6.60 14.06
N ILE A 283 -7.10 5.42 14.33
CA ILE A 283 -6.35 4.15 14.31
C ILE A 283 -5.89 3.83 12.88
N GLY A 284 -6.78 3.99 11.89
CA GLY A 284 -6.44 3.78 10.48
C GLY A 284 -5.32 4.70 10.01
N ALA A 285 -5.38 5.99 10.38
CA ALA A 285 -4.31 6.94 10.09
C ALA A 285 -2.99 6.55 10.77
N ALA A 286 -3.00 6.22 12.06
CA ALA A 286 -1.80 5.82 12.78
C ALA A 286 -1.15 4.56 12.19
N LEU A 287 -1.95 3.57 11.81
CA LEU A 287 -1.48 2.34 11.19
C LEU A 287 -0.88 2.58 9.80
N CYS A 288 -1.57 3.35 8.93
CA CYS A 288 -1.04 3.71 7.62
C CYS A 288 0.25 4.53 7.74
N LEU A 289 0.30 5.51 8.65
CA LEU A 289 1.50 6.32 8.90
C LEU A 289 2.66 5.49 9.43
N GLY A 290 2.42 4.56 10.35
CA GLY A 290 3.45 3.65 10.86
C GLY A 290 3.99 2.76 9.75
N CYS A 291 3.13 2.30 8.84
CA CYS A 291 3.54 1.46 7.73
C CYS A 291 4.33 2.22 6.64
N MET A 292 4.26 3.55 6.57
CA MET A 292 4.98 4.36 5.57
C MET A 292 6.51 4.16 5.60
N PRO A 293 7.22 4.36 6.72
CA PRO A 293 8.67 4.14 6.78
C PRO A 293 9.04 2.67 6.59
N LEU A 294 8.12 1.74 6.88
CA LEU A 294 8.32 0.33 6.58
C LEU A 294 8.23 0.03 5.08
N ALA A 295 7.43 0.80 4.34
CA ALA A 295 7.23 0.67 2.90
C ALA A 295 8.30 1.37 2.07
N GLN A 296 8.52 2.66 2.31
CA GLN A 296 9.53 3.47 1.62
C GLN A 296 9.87 4.73 2.45
N PRO A 297 11.15 5.01 2.76
CA PRO A 297 11.51 6.16 3.60
C PRO A 297 11.25 7.49 2.89
N ASP A 298 11.56 7.59 1.60
CA ASP A 298 11.40 8.83 0.83
C ASP A 298 9.94 9.24 0.73
N MET A 299 9.03 8.27 0.55
CA MET A 299 7.59 8.54 0.55
C MET A 299 7.08 9.03 1.90
N THR A 300 7.75 8.66 3.00
CA THR A 300 7.45 9.19 4.34
C THR A 300 7.82 10.67 4.43
N ILE A 301 8.94 11.08 3.83
CA ILE A 301 9.34 12.49 3.74
C ILE A 301 8.33 13.27 2.87
N VAL A 302 8.00 12.75 1.68
CA VAL A 302 7.00 13.36 0.78
C VAL A 302 5.66 13.53 1.50
N LEU A 303 5.21 12.51 2.22
CA LEU A 303 3.99 12.61 3.02
C LEU A 303 4.11 13.67 4.12
N GLY A 304 5.23 13.75 4.83
CA GLY A 304 5.49 14.77 5.83
C GLY A 304 5.42 16.20 5.27
N LEU A 305 5.99 16.41 4.07
CA LEU A 305 5.96 17.68 3.35
C LEU A 305 4.54 18.09 2.94
N GLY A 306 3.63 17.14 2.67
CA GLY A 306 2.21 17.42 2.42
C GLY A 306 1.38 17.57 3.70
N TYR A 307 1.67 16.72 4.70
CA TYR A 307 0.88 16.63 5.92
C TYR A 307 1.12 17.81 6.88
N ALA A 308 2.35 18.28 7.02
CA ALA A 308 2.64 19.41 7.91
C ALA A 308 1.93 20.70 7.46
N PRO A 309 1.98 21.13 6.18
CA PRO A 309 1.16 22.24 5.70
C PRO A 309 -0.34 21.99 5.86
N PHE A 310 -0.83 20.76 5.63
CA PHE A 310 -2.24 20.43 5.83
C PHE A 310 -2.68 20.68 7.28
N VAL A 311 -1.93 20.18 8.26
CA VAL A 311 -2.21 20.41 9.69
C VAL A 311 -2.19 21.89 10.04
N LEU A 312 -1.23 22.64 9.47
CA LEU A 312 -1.11 24.08 9.68
C LEU A 312 -2.29 24.85 9.07
N LEU A 313 -2.76 24.46 7.89
CA LEU A 313 -3.97 25.04 7.28
C LEU A 313 -5.23 24.72 8.09
N VAL A 314 -5.36 23.49 8.60
CA VAL A 314 -6.46 23.10 9.50
C VAL A 314 -6.42 23.91 10.81
N TRP A 315 -5.23 24.25 11.29
CA TRP A 315 -5.05 25.12 12.46
C TRP A 315 -5.48 26.57 12.19
N LEU A 316 -5.13 27.10 11.02
CA LEU A 316 -5.44 28.47 10.60
C LEU A 316 -6.91 28.68 10.19
N ASP A 317 -7.72 27.62 10.10
CA ASP A 317 -9.15 27.71 9.80
C ASP A 317 -9.92 28.38 10.96
N GLY A 318 -9.95 29.71 10.94
CA GLY A 318 -10.55 30.56 11.98
C GLY A 318 -12.08 30.48 12.11
N ARG A 319 -12.72 29.55 11.40
CA ARG A 319 -14.18 29.32 11.46
C ARG A 319 -14.59 28.32 12.56
N ARG A 320 -13.63 27.68 13.23
CA ARG A 320 -13.89 26.61 14.21
C ARG A 320 -13.85 27.12 15.64
N ASP A 321 -14.73 26.59 16.49
CA ASP A 321 -14.58 26.71 17.94
C ASP A 321 -13.33 25.93 18.38
N TRP A 322 -12.24 26.67 18.60
CA TRP A 322 -10.92 26.10 18.87
C TRP A 322 -10.89 25.22 20.13
N ARG A 323 -11.66 25.55 21.17
CA ARG A 323 -11.66 24.80 22.44
C ARG A 323 -12.23 23.39 22.24
N ALA A 324 -13.29 23.27 21.45
CA ALA A 324 -13.89 21.99 21.12
C ALA A 324 -13.03 21.17 20.14
N PHE A 325 -12.27 21.85 19.26
CA PHE A 325 -11.45 21.19 18.23
C PHE A 325 -10.05 20.77 18.72
N LEU A 326 -9.52 21.40 19.77
CA LEU A 326 -8.16 21.18 20.28
C LEU A 326 -7.80 19.69 20.50
N PRO A 327 -8.66 18.82 21.08
CA PRO A 327 -8.34 17.40 21.25
C PRO A 327 -8.14 16.66 19.91
N ARG A 328 -8.92 17.01 18.88
CA ARG A 328 -8.78 16.42 17.54
C ARG A 328 -7.49 16.90 16.89
N TRP A 329 -7.18 18.19 17.02
CA TRP A 329 -5.92 18.73 16.52
C TRP A 329 -4.70 18.11 17.20
N LEU A 330 -4.71 17.94 18.53
CA LEU A 330 -3.66 17.22 19.26
C LEU A 330 -3.56 15.75 18.81
N GLY A 331 -4.70 15.12 18.49
CA GLY A 331 -4.72 13.80 17.88
C GLY A 331 -4.03 13.75 16.52
N LEU A 332 -4.18 14.79 15.68
CA LEU A 332 -3.49 14.91 14.40
C LEU A 332 -1.97 15.09 14.61
N VAL A 333 -1.57 16.07 15.41
CA VAL A 333 -0.15 16.47 15.52
C VAL A 333 0.68 15.51 16.36
N ILE A 334 0.11 14.98 17.44
CA ILE A 334 0.84 14.20 18.43
C ILE A 334 0.33 12.76 18.45
N GLY A 335 -0.99 12.57 18.57
CA GLY A 335 -1.57 11.24 18.78
C GLY A 335 -1.25 10.26 17.66
N ILE A 336 -1.57 10.61 16.42
CA ILE A 336 -1.36 9.75 15.24
C ILE A 336 0.14 9.45 15.05
N PRO A 337 1.05 10.45 15.01
CA PRO A 337 2.49 10.18 14.92
C PRO A 337 3.04 9.34 16.08
N LEU A 338 2.60 9.58 17.31
CA LEU A 338 3.06 8.82 18.46
C LEU A 338 2.66 7.34 18.36
N VAL A 339 1.40 7.06 18.04
CA VAL A 339 0.92 5.68 17.86
C VAL A 339 1.61 5.01 16.68
N ALA A 340 1.85 5.74 15.58
CA ALA A 340 2.60 5.24 14.44
C ALA A 340 4.03 4.82 14.84
N VAL A 341 4.76 5.68 15.58
CA VAL A 341 6.12 5.40 16.06
C VAL A 341 6.13 4.22 17.04
N LEU A 342 5.18 4.16 17.97
CA LEU A 342 5.05 3.01 18.88
C LEU A 342 4.80 1.72 18.10
N GLY A 343 3.96 1.77 17.08
CA GLY A 343 3.62 0.64 16.21
C GLY A 343 4.79 0.11 15.38
N ILE A 344 5.85 0.90 15.16
CA ILE A 344 7.07 0.44 14.47
C ILE A 344 8.30 0.38 15.38
N SER A 345 8.12 0.66 16.67
CA SER A 345 9.23 0.74 17.62
C SER A 345 10.10 -0.53 17.71
N PRO A 346 9.59 -1.77 17.57
CA PRO A 346 10.46 -2.93 17.55
C PRO A 346 11.42 -2.95 16.36
N TRP A 347 10.94 -2.58 15.18
CA TRP A 347 11.79 -2.48 13.99
C TRP A 347 12.80 -1.34 14.17
N LEU A 348 12.37 -0.19 14.68
CA LEU A 348 13.28 0.93 15.00
C LEU A 348 14.40 0.50 15.96
N ALA A 349 14.09 -0.33 16.96
CA ALA A 349 15.08 -0.85 17.89
C ALA A 349 16.10 -1.78 17.19
N GLN A 350 15.67 -2.59 16.21
CA GLN A 350 16.58 -3.44 15.43
C GLN A 350 17.52 -2.64 14.53
N ILE A 351 17.04 -1.56 13.91
CA ILE A 351 17.86 -0.74 13.00
C ILE A 351 18.65 0.36 13.72
N ALA A 352 18.37 0.64 15.00
CA ALA A 352 19.06 1.69 15.76
C ALA A 352 20.59 1.58 15.74
N PRO A 353 21.21 0.39 15.86
CA PRO A 353 22.67 0.24 15.73
C PRO A 353 23.21 0.63 14.34
N LEU A 354 22.38 0.55 13.30
CA LEU A 354 22.75 0.86 11.92
C LEU A 354 22.66 2.36 11.61
N LEU A 355 21.79 3.12 12.30
CA LEU A 355 21.62 4.56 12.08
C LEU A 355 22.88 5.39 12.40
N GLY A 356 23.80 4.86 13.21
CA GLY A 356 25.10 5.47 13.53
C GLY A 356 26.29 4.86 12.77
N SER A 357 26.04 3.87 11.91
CA SER A 357 27.08 3.27 11.08
C SER A 357 27.40 4.20 9.89
N GLU A 358 28.60 4.12 9.32
CA GLU A 358 29.01 4.94 8.16
C GLU A 358 28.26 4.58 6.85
N ILE A 359 27.03 4.05 6.94
CA ILE A 359 26.10 3.93 5.82
C ILE A 359 25.62 5.35 5.48
N ARG A 360 26.46 6.09 4.76
CA ARG A 360 26.15 7.43 4.26
C ARG A 360 25.74 7.33 2.80
N SER A 361 24.77 8.16 2.43
CA SER A 361 24.54 8.46 1.03
C SER A 361 25.85 8.97 0.41
N PRO A 362 26.27 8.46 -0.76
CA PRO A 362 27.44 8.99 -1.47
C PRO A 362 27.19 10.40 -2.03
N PHE A 363 25.95 10.90 -1.93
CA PHE A 363 25.56 12.21 -2.45
C PHE A 363 25.75 13.30 -1.39
N GLU A 364 26.58 14.29 -1.71
CA GLU A 364 26.75 15.50 -0.91
C GLU A 364 25.58 16.48 -1.15
N MET A 365 25.18 17.23 -0.12
CA MET A 365 24.19 18.30 -0.29
C MET A 365 24.81 19.44 -1.10
N SER A 366 24.45 19.52 -2.39
CA SER A 366 24.88 20.59 -3.28
C SER A 366 23.69 21.38 -3.81
N LEU A 367 23.83 22.71 -3.86
CA LEU A 367 22.86 23.59 -4.52
C LEU A 367 22.76 23.32 -6.03
N SER A 368 23.76 22.67 -6.64
CA SER A 368 23.67 22.22 -8.03
C SER A 368 22.57 21.18 -8.27
N HIS A 369 22.16 20.43 -7.24
CA HIS A 369 21.06 19.47 -7.35
C HIS A 369 19.70 20.16 -7.56
N LEU A 370 19.50 21.39 -7.07
CA LEU A 370 18.29 22.18 -7.38
C LEU A 370 18.21 22.53 -8.87
N LEU A 371 19.36 22.76 -9.50
CA LEU A 371 19.47 23.02 -10.94
C LEU A 371 19.13 21.75 -11.74
N VAL A 372 19.59 20.58 -11.28
CA VAL A 372 19.23 19.27 -11.87
C VAL A 372 17.72 19.02 -11.76
N VAL A 373 17.10 19.28 -10.61
CA VAL A 373 15.63 19.17 -10.46
C VAL A 373 14.91 20.11 -11.43
N THR A 374 15.36 21.36 -11.56
CA THR A 374 14.73 22.33 -12.46
C THR A 374 14.88 21.94 -13.94
N VAL A 375 16.07 21.47 -14.34
CA VAL A 375 16.39 21.10 -15.73
C VAL A 375 15.72 19.79 -16.14
N TYR A 376 15.78 18.76 -15.29
CA TYR A 376 15.30 17.42 -15.65
C TYR A 376 13.84 17.16 -15.24
N HIS A 377 13.33 17.84 -14.20
CA HIS A 377 11.99 17.59 -13.64
C HIS A 377 11.09 18.84 -13.64
N GLY A 378 11.64 20.04 -13.86
CA GLY A 378 10.91 21.31 -13.84
C GLY A 378 10.23 21.70 -15.17
N GLY A 379 10.20 20.81 -16.16
CA GLY A 379 9.56 21.07 -17.45
C GLY A 379 10.35 21.99 -18.41
N VAL A 380 11.60 22.34 -18.09
CA VAL A 380 12.50 22.97 -19.04
C VAL A 380 12.97 21.88 -20.01
N ILE A 381 12.25 21.70 -21.11
CA ILE A 381 12.75 20.93 -22.25
C ILE A 381 14.03 21.63 -22.71
N VAL A 382 15.18 21.00 -22.47
CA VAL A 382 16.44 21.41 -23.07
C VAL A 382 16.29 21.15 -24.57
N ILE A 383 16.17 22.23 -25.36
CA ILE A 383 16.18 22.21 -26.83
C ILE A 383 17.61 22.04 -27.33
#